data_AF-U6CY93-F1
#
_entry.id   AF-U6CY93-F1
#
_cell.length_a   1.000
_cell.length_b   1.000
_cell.length_c   1.000
_cell.angle_alpha   90.00
_cell.angle_beta   90.00
_cell.angle_gamma   90.00
#
_symmetry.space_group_name_H-M   'P 1'
#
loop_
_entity.id
_entity.type
_entity.pdbx_description
1 polymer ?
#
loop_
_entity_poly.entity_id
_entity_poly.type
_entity_poly.pdbx_seq_one_letter_code
_entity_poly.pdbx_strand_id
1 'polypeptide(L)'
;MDEEGPECGKPDFVLLDQVTMEDFMENLKLRFEKGRIYTYIGEVLVSVNPYQELPLYGPEAIAKYQGRELYERPPHLYAVANAAYRAMKRRSRDTCIVISGESGAGKTEASKHIMQYIAAVTNPSQRAEVDRVKDVLLKSTCVLEAFGNARTNRNHNSSRFGKYMDIN
;
A
#
# COMPACT_ATOMS: atom_id res chain seq x y z
N MET A 1 17.34 -13.86 -6.34
CA MET A 1 16.95 -12.90 -7.40
C MET A 1 15.46 -13.04 -7.54
N ASP A 2 14.70 -12.10 -6.97
CA ASP A 2 13.25 -12.02 -7.17
C ASP A 2 12.99 -11.03 -8.31
N GLU A 3 13.62 -11.27 -9.46
CA GLU A 3 13.29 -10.50 -10.66
C GLU A 3 11.98 -11.07 -11.20
N GLU A 4 10.95 -10.22 -11.24
CA GLU A 4 9.73 -10.54 -11.96
C GLU A 4 10.11 -10.67 -13.43
N GLY A 5 10.04 -11.89 -13.98
CA GLY A 5 10.35 -12.13 -15.38
C GLY A 5 9.39 -11.37 -16.30
N PRO A 6 9.78 -11.14 -17.57
CA PRO A 6 8.96 -10.41 -18.54
C PRO A 6 7.57 -11.03 -18.75
N GLU A 7 7.40 -12.32 -18.46
CA GLU A 7 6.11 -13.03 -18.49
C GLU A 7 5.09 -12.55 -17.44
N CYS A 8 5.53 -11.78 -16.44
CA CYS A 8 4.67 -11.19 -15.44
C CYS A 8 4.18 -9.79 -15.81
N GLY A 9 4.56 -9.22 -16.95
CA GLY A 9 4.28 -7.82 -17.29
C GLY A 9 5.24 -6.84 -16.61
N LYS A 10 5.26 -5.59 -17.09
CA LYS A 10 6.17 -4.54 -16.63
C LYS A 10 5.83 -4.11 -15.19
N PRO A 11 6.80 -4.11 -14.25
CA PRO A 11 6.56 -3.71 -12.87
C PRO A 11 6.36 -2.20 -12.69
N ASP A 12 6.73 -1.39 -13.68
CA ASP A 12 6.53 0.05 -13.68
C ASP A 12 5.99 0.49 -15.05
N PHE A 13 4.91 1.27 -15.09
CA PHE A 13 4.34 1.75 -16.35
C PHE A 13 5.24 2.73 -17.10
N VAL A 14 6.25 3.32 -16.45
CA VAL A 14 7.26 4.12 -17.17
C VAL A 14 8.09 3.28 -18.14
N LEU A 15 8.03 1.95 -18.03
CA LEU A 15 8.72 0.98 -18.90
C LEU A 15 7.83 0.43 -20.02
N LEU A 16 6.59 0.94 -20.19
CA LEU A 16 5.74 0.60 -21.33
C LEU A 16 6.28 1.27 -22.60
N ASP A 17 6.20 0.56 -23.72
CA ASP A 17 6.61 1.07 -25.02
C ASP A 17 5.64 2.15 -25.54
N GLN A 18 4.35 2.00 -25.19
CA GLN A 18 3.29 2.96 -25.49
C GLN A 18 2.51 3.32 -24.22
N VAL A 19 2.17 4.60 -24.08
CA VAL A 19 1.40 5.13 -22.93
C VAL A 19 -0.05 5.32 -23.36
N THR A 20 -0.75 4.22 -23.63
CA THR A 20 -2.19 4.21 -23.95
C THR A 20 -3.01 3.53 -22.86
N MET A 21 -4.31 3.83 -22.79
CA MET A 21 -5.19 3.16 -21.83
C MET A 21 -5.24 1.64 -22.05
N GLU A 22 -5.17 1.20 -23.32
CA GLU A 22 -5.21 -0.21 -23.68
C GLU A 22 -3.97 -0.94 -23.11
N ASP A 23 -2.77 -0.41 -23.36
CA ASP A 23 -1.51 -0.99 -22.84
C ASP A 23 -1.47 -1.04 -21.30
N PHE A 24 -1.99 0.00 -20.63
CA PHE A 24 -2.09 0.02 -19.17
C PHE A 24 -3.00 -1.10 -18.66
N MET A 25 -4.16 -1.26 -19.27
CA MET A 25 -5.15 -2.27 -18.87
C MET A 25 -4.65 -3.69 -19.17
N GLU A 26 -3.99 -3.90 -20.30
CA GLU A 26 -3.38 -5.18 -20.66
C GLU A 26 -2.27 -5.58 -19.68
N ASN A 27 -1.37 -4.66 -19.35
CA ASN A 27 -0.30 -4.94 -18.39
C ASN A 27 -0.85 -5.20 -16.98
N LEU A 28 -1.84 -4.44 -16.51
CA LEU A 28 -2.52 -4.70 -15.23
C LEU A 28 -3.17 -6.07 -15.21
N LYS A 29 -3.89 -6.43 -16.28
CA LYS A 29 -4.55 -7.73 -16.40
C LYS A 29 -3.53 -8.87 -16.34
N LEU A 30 -2.46 -8.77 -17.13
CA LEU A 30 -1.40 -9.78 -17.15
C LEU A 30 -0.76 -9.94 -15.76
N ARG A 31 -0.41 -8.82 -15.11
CA ARG A 31 0.14 -8.83 -13.75
C ARG A 31 -0.80 -9.49 -12.75
N PHE A 32 -2.08 -9.13 -12.80
CA PHE A 32 -3.10 -9.65 -11.90
C PHE A 32 -3.31 -11.16 -12.07
N GLU A 33 -3.36 -11.66 -13.31
CA GLU A 33 -3.47 -13.10 -13.62
C GLU A 33 -2.27 -13.90 -13.09
N LYS A 34 -1.11 -13.25 -12.92
CA LYS A 34 0.10 -13.83 -12.31
C LYS A 34 0.19 -13.61 -10.80
N GLY A 35 -0.87 -13.08 -10.16
CA GLY A 35 -0.92 -12.80 -8.73
C GLY A 35 -0.11 -11.57 -8.31
N ARG A 36 0.30 -10.70 -9.25
CA ARG A 36 1.01 -9.44 -8.99
C ARG A 36 0.00 -8.30 -8.92
N ILE A 37 -0.41 -7.95 -7.70
CA ILE A 37 -1.44 -6.91 -7.48
C ILE A 37 -0.90 -5.48 -7.45
N TYR A 38 0.42 -5.33 -7.41
CA TYR A 38 1.11 -4.05 -7.29
C TYR A 38 1.89 -3.73 -8.56
N THR A 39 1.78 -2.48 -9.00
CA THR A 39 2.51 -1.95 -10.17
C THR A 39 2.89 -0.50 -9.91
N TYR A 40 4.10 -0.08 -10.25
CA TYR A 40 4.52 1.31 -10.11
C TYR A 40 4.06 2.18 -11.28
N ILE A 41 3.97 3.48 -11.00
CA ILE A 41 3.99 4.57 -11.97
C ILE A 41 4.98 5.60 -11.44
N GLY A 42 6.27 5.39 -11.71
CA GLY A 42 7.31 6.19 -11.06
C GLY A 42 7.24 6.06 -9.53
N GLU A 43 6.96 7.15 -8.82
CA GLU A 43 6.86 7.14 -7.34
C GLU A 43 5.47 6.73 -6.81
N VAL A 44 4.48 6.57 -7.69
CA VAL A 44 3.11 6.15 -7.34
C VAL A 44 2.99 4.64 -7.39
N LEU A 45 2.19 4.06 -6.50
CA LEU A 45 1.87 2.63 -6.49
C LEU A 45 0.40 2.39 -6.84
N VAL A 46 0.16 1.65 -7.91
CA VAL A 46 -1.16 1.12 -8.28
C VAL A 46 -1.36 -0.22 -7.57
N SER A 47 -2.53 -0.37 -6.94
CA SER A 47 -2.94 -1.56 -6.21
C SER A 47 -4.27 -2.06 -6.78
N VAL A 48 -4.30 -3.31 -7.25
CA VAL A 48 -5.53 -3.98 -7.72
C VAL A 48 -6.03 -4.92 -6.63
N ASN A 49 -7.27 -4.78 -6.18
CA ASN A 49 -7.81 -5.63 -5.12
C ASN A 49 -7.95 -7.09 -5.59
N PRO A 50 -7.26 -8.08 -4.98
CA PRO A 50 -7.35 -9.48 -5.37
C PRO A 50 -8.65 -10.18 -4.95
N TYR A 51 -9.46 -9.59 -4.06
CA TYR A 51 -10.64 -10.24 -3.46
C TYR A 51 -10.35 -11.58 -2.75
N GLN A 52 -9.08 -11.82 -2.40
CA GLN A 52 -8.60 -12.98 -1.67
C GLN A 52 -7.36 -12.61 -0.86
N GLU A 53 -7.04 -13.40 0.15
CA GLU A 53 -5.78 -13.25 0.88
C GLU A 53 -4.62 -13.75 0.02
N LEU A 54 -3.53 -12.97 -0.01
CA LEU A 54 -2.29 -13.35 -0.67
C LEU A 54 -1.15 -13.35 0.36
N PRO A 55 -0.20 -14.29 0.29
CA PRO A 55 0.93 -14.37 1.22
C PRO A 55 2.02 -13.33 0.89
N LEU A 56 1.63 -12.05 0.81
CA LEU A 56 2.51 -10.93 0.44
C LEU A 56 3.03 -10.15 1.67
N TYR A 57 2.41 -10.37 2.83
CA TYR A 57 2.69 -9.61 4.05
C TYR A 57 3.28 -10.52 5.13
N GLY A 58 4.01 -9.91 6.06
CA GLY A 58 4.60 -10.61 7.19
C GLY A 58 6.06 -10.22 7.44
N PRO A 59 6.71 -10.84 8.44
CA PRO A 59 8.06 -10.50 8.85
C PRO A 59 9.11 -10.64 7.73
N GLU A 60 8.99 -11.67 6.90
CA GLU A 60 9.90 -11.91 5.77
C GLU A 60 9.78 -10.80 4.71
N ALA A 61 8.54 -10.41 4.39
CA ALA A 61 8.30 -9.30 3.47
C ALA A 61 8.82 -7.98 4.06
N ILE A 62 8.62 -7.71 5.35
CA ILE A 62 9.19 -6.53 6.02
C ILE A 62 10.71 -6.51 5.86
N ALA A 63 11.40 -7.61 6.18
CA ALA A 63 12.85 -7.73 6.05
C ALA A 63 13.34 -7.55 4.60
N LYS A 64 12.55 -8.00 3.61
CA LYS A 64 12.89 -7.86 2.19
C LYS A 64 12.94 -6.40 1.73
N TYR A 65 12.06 -5.54 2.24
CA TYR A 65 11.94 -4.13 1.84
C TYR A 65 12.67 -3.15 2.77
N GLN A 66 12.95 -3.54 4.02
CA GLN A 66 13.61 -2.68 5.00
C GLN A 66 14.98 -2.18 4.51
N GLY A 67 15.14 -0.86 4.48
CA GLY A 67 16.40 -0.20 4.16
C GLY A 67 16.76 -0.15 2.66
N ARG A 68 15.92 -0.73 1.78
CA ARG A 68 16.12 -0.73 0.33
C ARG A 68 15.64 0.56 -0.34
N GLU A 69 16.22 0.94 -1.47
CA GLU A 69 15.64 2.01 -2.31
C GLU A 69 14.38 1.50 -3.05
N LEU A 70 13.47 2.41 -3.46
CA LEU A 70 12.12 2.07 -3.96
C LEU A 70 12.11 1.04 -5.11
N TYR A 71 13.09 1.12 -6.01
CA TYR A 71 13.21 0.29 -7.21
C TYR A 71 14.17 -0.89 -7.07
N GLU A 72 14.82 -1.07 -5.92
CA GLU A 72 15.67 -2.25 -5.68
C GLU A 72 14.85 -3.55 -5.50
N ARG A 73 13.55 -3.41 -5.25
CA ARG A 73 12.62 -4.51 -5.02
C ARG A 73 11.36 -4.33 -5.89
N PRO A 74 10.65 -5.43 -6.18
CA PRO A 74 9.39 -5.37 -6.93
C PRO A 74 8.35 -4.44 -6.28
N PRO A 75 7.33 -4.00 -7.04
CA PRO A 75 6.30 -3.10 -6.53
C PRO A 75 5.59 -3.64 -5.29
N HIS A 76 5.54 -2.84 -4.23
CA HIS A 76 4.87 -3.23 -2.99
C HIS A 76 4.56 -2.03 -2.08
N LEU A 77 3.51 -2.16 -1.26
CA LEU A 77 3.19 -1.18 -0.21
C LEU A 77 4.36 -0.92 0.76
N TYR A 78 5.18 -1.93 1.05
CA TYR A 78 6.27 -1.82 2.00
C TYR A 78 7.44 -1.02 1.41
N ALA A 79 7.61 -1.04 0.09
CA ALA A 79 8.58 -0.19 -0.58
C ALA A 79 8.20 1.29 -0.44
N VAL A 80 6.92 1.63 -0.65
CA VAL A 80 6.39 3.00 -0.45
C VAL A 80 6.50 3.43 1.02
N ALA A 81 6.09 2.57 1.96
CA ALA A 81 6.20 2.85 3.39
C ALA A 81 7.65 3.06 3.83
N ASN A 82 8.58 2.25 3.32
CA ASN A 82 10.02 2.39 3.57
C ASN A 82 10.57 3.69 3.00
N ALA A 83 10.19 4.06 1.77
CA ALA A 83 10.63 5.29 1.13
C ALA A 83 10.17 6.52 1.93
N ALA A 84 8.89 6.57 2.33
CA ALA A 84 8.35 7.63 3.17
C ALA A 84 9.10 7.72 4.52
N TYR A 85 9.23 6.59 5.22
CA TYR A 85 9.93 6.53 6.51
C TYR A 85 11.39 6.97 6.43
N ARG A 86 12.12 6.54 5.39
CA ARG A 86 13.52 6.93 5.18
C ARG A 86 13.63 8.40 4.78
N ALA A 87 12.72 8.92 3.96
CA ALA A 87 12.69 10.34 3.61
C ALA A 87 12.46 11.20 4.86
N MET A 88 11.51 10.83 5.71
CA MET A 88 11.24 11.48 7.00
C MET A 88 12.49 11.52 7.88
N LYS A 89 13.14 10.37 8.10
CA LYS A 89 14.37 10.28 8.90
C LYS A 89 15.54 11.06 8.33
N ARG A 90 15.77 10.98 7.01
CA ARG A 90 16.91 11.63 6.34
C ARG A 90 16.76 13.15 6.28
N ARG A 91 15.54 13.64 6.08
CA ARG A 91 15.26 15.08 5.87
C ARG A 91 14.80 15.79 7.13
N SER A 92 14.50 15.06 8.21
CA SER A 92 13.89 15.60 9.43
C SER A 92 12.66 16.47 9.12
N ARG A 93 11.81 15.97 8.21
CA ARG A 93 10.59 16.64 7.75
C ARG A 93 9.47 15.61 7.69
N ASP A 94 8.26 16.07 7.97
CA ASP A 94 7.07 15.24 7.92
C ASP A 94 6.83 14.70 6.50
N THR A 95 6.35 13.47 6.42
CA THR A 95 5.98 12.82 5.17
C THR A 95 4.56 12.32 5.23
N CYS A 96 3.87 12.31 4.10
CA CYS A 96 2.49 11.85 4.01
C CYS A 96 2.38 10.78 2.92
N ILE A 97 1.61 9.71 3.22
CA ILE A 97 1.19 8.72 2.24
C ILE A 97 -0.30 8.94 2.00
N VAL A 98 -0.67 9.27 0.75
CA VAL A 98 -2.06 9.46 0.35
C VAL A 98 -2.56 8.19 -0.34
N ILE A 99 -3.61 7.58 0.23
CA ILE A 99 -4.25 6.39 -0.35
C ILE A 99 -5.62 6.79 -0.91
N SER A 100 -5.75 6.77 -2.23
CA SER A 100 -6.99 7.09 -2.95
C SER A 100 -7.54 5.87 -3.67
N GLY A 101 -8.81 5.94 -4.08
CA GLY A 101 -9.49 4.85 -4.77
C GLY A 101 -10.98 4.78 -4.45
N GLU A 102 -11.72 4.09 -5.30
CA GLU A 102 -13.16 3.90 -5.10
C GLU A 102 -13.47 3.05 -3.85
N SER A 103 -14.74 3.01 -3.49
CA SER A 103 -15.18 2.17 -2.38
C SER A 103 -14.96 0.69 -2.71
N GLY A 104 -14.34 -0.06 -1.79
CA GLY A 104 -13.97 -1.47 -2.01
C GLY A 104 -12.61 -1.69 -2.69
N ALA A 105 -11.88 -0.63 -3.06
CA ALA A 105 -10.59 -0.74 -3.72
C ALA A 105 -9.43 -1.26 -2.83
N GLY A 106 -9.66 -1.46 -1.52
CA GLY A 106 -8.64 -1.95 -0.58
C GLY A 106 -7.87 -0.89 0.20
N LYS A 107 -8.33 0.38 0.21
CA LYS A 107 -7.67 1.50 0.92
C LYS A 107 -7.41 1.21 2.41
N THR A 108 -8.42 0.66 3.10
CA THR A 108 -8.33 0.34 4.54
C THR A 108 -7.27 -0.72 4.81
N GLU A 109 -7.24 -1.81 4.02
CA GLU A 109 -6.23 -2.86 4.16
C GLU A 109 -4.82 -2.35 3.84
N ALA A 110 -4.67 -1.54 2.78
CA ALA A 110 -3.40 -0.90 2.47
C ALA A 110 -2.88 -0.06 3.65
N SER A 111 -3.75 0.74 4.28
CA SER A 111 -3.38 1.54 5.45
C SER A 111 -2.93 0.67 6.64
N LYS A 112 -3.62 -0.45 6.91
CA LYS A 112 -3.24 -1.40 7.98
C LYS A 112 -1.85 -1.97 7.74
N HIS A 113 -1.55 -2.39 6.51
CA HIS A 113 -0.24 -2.95 6.19
C HIS A 113 0.89 -1.92 6.26
N ILE A 114 0.65 -0.69 5.80
CA ILE A 114 1.61 0.42 5.96
C ILE A 114 1.90 0.65 7.45
N MET A 115 0.87 0.70 8.29
CA MET A 115 1.04 0.88 9.75
C MET A 115 1.83 -0.27 10.39
N GLN A 116 1.51 -1.52 10.02
CA GLN A 116 2.25 -2.70 10.49
C GLN A 116 3.73 -2.62 10.11
N TYR A 117 4.04 -2.18 8.89
CA TYR A 117 5.40 -2.00 8.43
C TYR A 117 6.12 -0.92 9.26
N ILE A 118 5.54 0.27 9.40
CA ILE A 118 6.12 1.38 10.17
C ILE A 118 6.38 0.97 11.62
N ALA A 119 5.43 0.27 12.25
CA ALA A 119 5.59 -0.26 13.62
C ALA A 119 6.78 -1.22 13.74
N ALA A 120 6.94 -2.09 12.75
CA ALA A 120 8.00 -3.10 12.74
C ALA A 120 9.39 -2.49 12.53
N VAL A 121 9.53 -1.46 11.69
CA VAL A 121 10.84 -0.84 11.40
C VAL A 121 11.20 0.31 12.36
N THR A 122 10.26 0.75 13.18
CA THR A 122 10.47 1.79 14.19
C THR A 122 11.18 1.24 15.43
N ASN A 123 12.05 2.07 16.01
CA ASN A 123 12.88 1.71 17.16
C ASN A 123 12.00 1.29 18.36
N PRO A 124 12.48 0.38 19.24
CA PRO A 124 11.71 -0.10 20.39
C PRO A 124 11.17 1.00 21.30
N SER A 125 11.91 2.12 21.44
CA SER A 125 11.49 3.27 22.25
C SER A 125 10.27 4.03 21.70
N GLN A 126 10.09 4.01 20.38
CA GLN A 126 8.97 4.67 19.67
C GLN A 126 7.87 3.66 19.29
N ARG A 127 8.14 2.36 19.39
CA ARG A 127 7.20 1.29 19.00
C ARG A 127 5.89 1.33 19.78
N ALA A 128 5.93 1.73 21.07
CA ALA A 128 4.71 1.84 21.88
C ALA A 128 3.71 2.87 21.32
N GLU A 129 4.19 3.97 20.74
CA GLU A 129 3.34 4.97 20.11
C GLU A 129 2.74 4.44 18.80
N VAL A 130 3.56 3.80 17.96
CA VAL A 130 3.07 3.23 16.70
C VAL A 130 2.08 2.09 16.93
N ASP A 131 2.32 1.22 17.93
CA ASP A 131 1.37 0.17 18.30
C ASP A 131 0.08 0.76 18.88
N ARG A 132 0.15 1.84 19.67
CA ARG A 132 -1.05 2.57 20.11
C ARG A 132 -1.84 3.11 18.92
N VAL A 133 -1.19 3.78 17.95
CA VAL A 133 -1.87 4.32 16.76
C VAL A 133 -2.45 3.19 15.90
N LYS A 134 -1.73 2.07 15.76
CA LYS A 134 -2.22 0.86 15.07
C LYS A 134 -3.48 0.30 15.74
N ASP A 135 -3.46 0.17 17.06
CA ASP A 135 -4.59 -0.33 17.84
C ASP A 135 -5.79 0.61 17.76
N VAL A 136 -5.55 1.92 17.83
CA VAL A 136 -6.59 2.92 17.59
C VAL A 136 -7.16 2.78 16.19
N LEU A 137 -6.34 2.58 15.15
CA LEU A 137 -6.85 2.35 13.80
C LEU A 137 -7.70 1.08 13.73
N LEU A 138 -7.22 -0.04 14.26
CA LEU A 138 -7.91 -1.33 14.19
C LEU A 138 -9.24 -1.28 14.93
N LYS A 139 -9.26 -0.72 16.15
CA LYS A 139 -10.46 -0.60 16.99
C LYS A 139 -11.44 0.46 16.46
N SER A 140 -10.93 1.59 15.97
CA SER A 140 -11.78 2.67 15.42
C SER A 140 -12.42 2.29 14.10
N THR A 141 -11.85 1.36 13.32
CA THR A 141 -12.39 1.02 11.99
C THR A 141 -13.81 0.48 12.09
N CYS A 142 -14.07 -0.47 12.99
CA CYS A 142 -15.44 -1.01 13.17
C CYS A 142 -16.45 0.08 13.54
N VAL A 143 -16.09 0.98 14.47
CA VAL A 143 -16.96 2.09 14.89
C VAL A 143 -17.16 3.09 13.76
N LEU A 144 -16.09 3.53 13.12
CA LEU A 144 -16.12 4.50 12.03
C LEU A 144 -16.87 3.96 10.81
N GLU A 145 -16.77 2.66 10.52
CA GLU A 145 -17.56 2.03 9.46
C GLU A 145 -19.03 1.91 9.86
N ALA A 146 -19.35 1.52 11.10
CA ALA A 146 -20.72 1.42 11.58
C ALA A 146 -21.48 2.77 11.55
N PHE A 147 -20.80 3.89 11.82
CA PHE A 147 -21.41 5.22 11.82
C PHE A 147 -21.18 6.03 10.52
N GLY A 148 -20.10 5.75 9.80
CA GLY A 148 -19.62 6.57 8.69
C GLY A 148 -19.67 5.89 7.33
N ASN A 149 -20.00 4.60 7.26
CA ASN A 149 -20.31 3.95 6.00
C ASN A 149 -21.81 3.95 5.75
N ALA A 150 -22.18 4.10 4.47
CA ALA A 150 -23.55 4.02 4.04
C ALA A 150 -23.67 3.14 2.80
N ARG A 151 -24.82 2.49 2.66
CA ARG A 151 -25.19 1.84 1.41
C ARG A 151 -25.46 2.89 0.35
N THR A 152 -24.79 2.77 -0.79
CA THR A 152 -25.03 3.57 -2.00
C THR A 152 -25.48 2.65 -3.14
N ASN A 153 -25.91 3.22 -4.26
CA ASN A 153 -26.26 2.45 -5.46
C ASN A 153 -25.06 1.71 -6.09
N ARG A 154 -23.82 2.07 -5.73
CA ARG A 154 -22.58 1.48 -6.29
C ARG A 154 -21.81 0.59 -5.31
N ASN A 155 -21.93 0.81 -4.00
CA ASN A 155 -21.26 0.02 -2.98
C ASN A 155 -22.09 -0.01 -1.68
N HIS A 156 -22.28 -1.21 -1.13
CA HIS A 156 -23.06 -1.46 0.09
C HIS A 156 -22.35 -1.03 1.39
N ASN A 157 -21.03 -0.80 1.38
CA ASN A 157 -20.23 -0.37 2.53
C ASN A 157 -19.33 0.83 2.16
N SER A 158 -19.94 1.90 1.64
CA SER A 158 -19.22 3.06 1.13
C SER A 158 -18.87 4.05 2.24
N SER A 159 -17.58 4.24 2.52
CA SER A 159 -17.12 5.24 3.49
C SER A 159 -17.42 6.66 3.00
N ARG A 160 -18.10 7.44 3.85
CA ARG A 160 -18.49 8.83 3.57
C ARG A 160 -17.64 9.86 4.30
N PHE A 161 -16.49 9.45 4.81
CA PHE A 161 -15.54 10.29 5.55
C PHE A 161 -14.11 10.02 5.10
N GLY A 162 -13.25 11.04 5.18
CA GLY A 162 -11.80 10.89 5.06
C GLY A 162 -11.19 10.50 6.41
N LYS A 163 -10.17 9.64 6.40
CA LYS A 163 -9.42 9.27 7.61
C LYS A 163 -8.00 9.81 7.51
N TYR A 164 -7.65 10.72 8.41
CA TYR A 164 -6.28 11.19 8.60
C TYR A 164 -5.68 10.48 9.82
N MET A 165 -4.40 10.11 9.72
CA MET A 165 -3.66 9.51 10.82
C MET A 165 -2.32 10.21 10.94
N ASP A 166 -2.00 10.56 12.17
CA ASP A 166 -0.75 11.20 12.54
C ASP A 166 0.10 10.23 13.37
N ILE A 167 1.39 10.15 13.06
CA ILE A 167 2.37 9.32 13.77
C ILE A 167 3.54 10.23 14.08
N ASN A 168 3.75 10.53 15.36
CA ASN A 168 4.88 11.34 15.82
C ASN A 168 6.14 10.51 16.06
#